data_AF-A0A914IM32-F1
#
_entry.id   AF-A0A914IM32-F1
#
_cell.length_a   1.000
_cell.length_b   1.000
_cell.length_c   1.000
_cell.angle_alpha   90.00
_cell.angle_beta   90.00
_cell.angle_gamma   90.00
#
_symmetry.space_group_name_H-M   'P 1'
#
loop_
_entity.id
_entity.type
_entity.pdbx_description
1 polymer ?
#
loop_
_entity_poly.entity_id
_entity_poly.type
_entity_poly.pdbx_seq_one_letter_code
_entity_poly.pdbx_strand_id
1 'polypeptide(L)'
;MKLLVVLALVLGCTAFNYVKRDTAGLIHDKFDDLKEGCFPRGSLKGCTCTIKNADGTESVTKIDNDDDCKKPVEVQTKENKEKLNQEFKEKFGNLKENCFPRPGKGCRCTEKDEAGNEVTKNYDTPSECNAPARKKRGQVQSQNVRDPVREQAQQNYAAVVNELKQKFAGLREGSLGCYPRPRGCLCVTGKDHDGREITQRYMKDSDCKCAAGSPGCPAAAA
;
A
#
# COMPACT_ATOMS: atom_id res chain seq x y z
N MET A 1 -75.82 -45.04 20.13
CA MET A 1 -75.07 -45.73 19.06
C MET A 1 -74.41 -44.64 18.22
N LYS A 2 -73.17 -44.24 18.53
CA LYS A 2 -71.92 -44.84 18.02
C LYS A 2 -71.86 -44.82 16.48
N LEU A 3 -71.65 -43.65 15.91
CA LEU A 3 -70.79 -43.40 14.74
C LEU A 3 -70.83 -41.88 14.45
N LEU A 4 -69.77 -41.34 13.85
CA LEU A 4 -69.62 -39.92 13.48
C LEU A 4 -69.16 -38.95 14.58
N VAL A 5 -68.41 -39.46 15.57
CA VAL A 5 -67.41 -38.65 16.33
C VAL A 5 -66.05 -38.64 15.59
N VAL A 6 -66.03 -38.95 14.30
CA VAL A 6 -64.79 -39.05 13.49
C VAL A 6 -64.66 -37.93 12.45
N LEU A 7 -65.67 -37.06 12.28
CA LEU A 7 -65.58 -35.95 11.33
C LEU A 7 -65.03 -34.66 11.96
N ALA A 8 -64.00 -34.79 12.80
CA ALA A 8 -63.27 -33.67 13.40
C ALA A 8 -61.95 -33.34 12.68
N LEU A 9 -61.75 -33.78 11.42
CA LEU A 9 -60.40 -33.81 10.83
C LEU A 9 -60.26 -33.45 9.33
N VAL A 10 -61.18 -32.71 8.70
CA VAL A 10 -60.99 -32.33 7.26
C VAL A 10 -61.35 -30.88 6.92
N LEU A 11 -61.35 -29.96 7.89
CA LEU A 11 -61.43 -28.51 7.62
C LEU A 11 -60.28 -27.74 8.27
N GLY A 12 -59.13 -28.39 8.39
CA GLY A 12 -57.86 -27.69 8.48
C GLY A 12 -57.53 -27.14 7.11
N CYS A 13 -57.88 -25.90 6.84
CA CYS A 13 -57.27 -25.10 5.78
C CYS A 13 -55.76 -25.10 6.02
N THR A 14 -55.04 -26.07 5.46
CA THR A 14 -53.61 -25.98 5.27
C THR A 14 -53.41 -24.85 4.28
N ALA A 15 -53.18 -23.65 4.82
CA ALA A 15 -52.41 -22.63 4.15
C ALA A 15 -51.09 -23.29 3.78
N PHE A 16 -51.01 -23.84 2.57
CA PHE A 16 -49.74 -23.99 1.89
C PHE A 16 -49.18 -22.59 1.82
N ASN A 17 -48.32 -22.27 2.79
CA ASN A 17 -47.41 -21.16 2.70
C ASN A 17 -46.60 -21.41 1.44
N TYR A 18 -47.08 -20.87 0.32
CA TYR A 18 -46.32 -20.76 -0.89
C TYR A 18 -45.21 -19.77 -0.55
N VAL A 19 -44.13 -20.28 0.02
CA VAL A 19 -42.89 -19.54 0.14
C VAL A 19 -42.49 -19.28 -1.30
N LYS A 20 -42.85 -18.10 -1.82
CA LYS A 20 -42.16 -17.48 -2.94
C LYS A 20 -40.71 -17.41 -2.46
N ARG A 21 -39.93 -18.44 -2.78
CA ARG A 21 -38.47 -18.31 -2.70
C ARG A 21 -38.17 -17.12 -3.57
N ASP A 22 -37.61 -16.06 -2.98
CA ASP A 22 -37.18 -14.88 -3.72
C ASP A 22 -36.36 -15.37 -4.90
N THR A 23 -36.95 -15.34 -6.10
CA THR A 23 -36.27 -15.76 -7.32
C THR A 23 -35.03 -14.91 -7.50
N ALA A 24 -35.04 -13.67 -7.01
CA ALA A 24 -33.90 -12.77 -6.95
C ALA A 24 -32.74 -13.33 -6.11
N GLY A 25 -33.00 -13.93 -4.93
CA GLY A 25 -31.94 -14.53 -4.10
C GLY A 25 -31.35 -15.80 -4.73
N LEU A 26 -32.21 -16.63 -5.33
CA LEU A 26 -31.77 -17.81 -6.11
C LEU A 26 -31.03 -17.44 -7.40
N ILE A 27 -31.28 -16.25 -7.95
CA ILE A 27 -30.56 -15.71 -9.11
C ILE A 27 -29.21 -15.13 -8.68
N HIS A 28 -29.09 -14.44 -7.55
CA HIS A 28 -27.77 -14.01 -7.07
C HIS A 28 -26.84 -15.20 -6.76
N ASP A 29 -27.33 -16.18 -5.99
CA ASP A 29 -26.52 -17.35 -5.60
C ASP A 29 -26.10 -18.25 -6.77
N LYS A 30 -26.84 -18.21 -7.90
CA LYS A 30 -26.54 -19.04 -9.08
C LYS A 30 -25.89 -18.30 -10.24
N PHE A 31 -25.99 -16.97 -10.30
CA PHE A 31 -25.63 -16.21 -11.50
C PHE A 31 -24.51 -15.18 -11.29
N ASP A 32 -24.14 -14.81 -10.05
CA ASP A 32 -23.00 -13.90 -9.83
C ASP A 32 -21.63 -14.58 -10.02
N ASP A 33 -21.59 -15.91 -9.92
CA ASP A 33 -20.35 -16.68 -9.95
C ASP A 33 -19.98 -17.23 -11.33
N LEU A 34 -20.71 -16.92 -12.40
CA LEU A 34 -20.42 -17.46 -13.73
C LEU A 34 -19.20 -16.80 -14.38
N LYS A 35 -18.46 -17.58 -15.18
CA LYS A 35 -17.40 -17.04 -16.07
C LYS A 35 -18.00 -16.03 -17.07
N GLU A 36 -17.18 -15.06 -17.49
CA GLU A 36 -17.59 -14.07 -18.49
C GLU A 36 -18.06 -14.75 -19.79
N GLY A 37 -19.24 -14.35 -20.28
CA GLY A 37 -19.85 -14.94 -21.48
C GLY A 37 -20.53 -16.30 -21.27
N CYS A 38 -20.65 -16.78 -20.02
CA CYS A 38 -21.34 -18.03 -19.69
C CYS A 38 -22.73 -17.78 -19.08
N PHE A 39 -23.74 -18.51 -19.59
CA PHE A 39 -25.14 -18.41 -19.18
C PHE A 39 -25.68 -19.77 -18.74
N PRO A 40 -26.43 -19.86 -17.63
CA PRO A 40 -26.91 -21.15 -17.12
C PRO A 40 -28.09 -21.66 -17.93
N ARG A 41 -28.17 -22.97 -18.10
CA ARG A 41 -29.21 -23.62 -18.93
C ARG A 41 -30.45 -23.99 -18.11
N GLY A 42 -30.99 -23.06 -17.32
CA GLY A 42 -32.31 -23.14 -16.67
C GLY A 42 -32.71 -24.50 -16.07
N SER A 43 -33.29 -25.38 -16.90
CA SER A 43 -33.82 -26.71 -16.53
C SER A 43 -32.82 -27.87 -16.69
N LEU A 44 -31.65 -27.63 -17.27
CA LEU A 44 -30.60 -28.62 -17.53
C LEU A 44 -29.35 -28.23 -16.73
N LYS A 45 -28.63 -29.22 -16.18
CA LYS A 45 -27.32 -29.01 -15.57
C LYS A 45 -26.36 -28.43 -16.61
N GLY A 46 -25.53 -27.47 -16.19
CA GLY A 46 -24.53 -26.84 -17.03
C GLY A 46 -24.84 -25.43 -17.53
N CYS A 47 -23.90 -24.89 -18.33
CA CYS A 47 -23.94 -23.56 -18.90
C CYS A 47 -23.57 -23.56 -20.39
N THR A 48 -23.96 -22.49 -21.06
CA THR A 48 -23.56 -22.17 -22.43
C THR A 48 -22.59 -21.00 -22.36
N CYS A 49 -21.35 -21.19 -22.82
CA CYS A 49 -20.30 -20.19 -22.80
C CYS A 49 -19.94 -19.74 -24.21
N THR A 50 -19.86 -18.42 -24.42
CA THR A 50 -19.31 -17.82 -25.63
C THR A 50 -17.83 -17.53 -25.41
N ILE A 51 -16.95 -18.31 -26.03
CA ILE A 51 -15.49 -18.21 -25.87
C ILE A 51 -14.89 -17.57 -27.14
N LYS A 52 -14.02 -16.59 -26.96
CA LYS A 52 -13.25 -15.98 -28.05
C LYS A 52 -11.98 -16.79 -28.30
N ASN A 53 -11.84 -17.37 -29.49
CA ASN A 53 -10.64 -18.10 -29.88
C ASN A 53 -9.51 -17.14 -30.27
N ALA A 54 -8.27 -17.63 -30.34
CA ALA A 54 -7.09 -16.85 -30.71
C ALA A 54 -7.22 -16.18 -32.10
N ASP A 55 -8.03 -16.76 -32.98
CA ASP A 55 -8.32 -16.24 -34.33
C ASP A 55 -9.42 -15.16 -34.36
N GLY A 56 -9.93 -14.72 -33.20
CA GLY A 56 -10.98 -13.72 -33.08
C GLY A 56 -12.40 -14.22 -33.37
N THR A 57 -12.57 -15.52 -33.65
CA THR A 57 -13.87 -16.16 -33.87
C THR A 57 -14.53 -16.52 -32.54
N GLU A 58 -15.83 -16.22 -32.41
CA GLU A 58 -16.64 -16.57 -31.24
C GLU A 58 -17.22 -17.97 -31.43
N SER A 59 -16.93 -18.89 -30.50
CA SER A 59 -17.53 -20.23 -30.47
C SER A 59 -18.40 -20.40 -29.23
N VAL A 60 -19.53 -21.08 -29.40
CA VAL A 60 -20.48 -21.36 -28.34
C VAL A 60 -20.29 -22.80 -27.86
N THR A 61 -19.79 -22.96 -26.63
CA THR A 61 -19.54 -24.26 -26.01
C THR A 61 -20.59 -24.54 -24.94
N LYS A 62 -21.12 -25.76 -24.93
CA LYS A 62 -22.03 -26.26 -23.89
C LYS A 62 -21.21 -27.05 -22.89
N ILE A 63 -21.27 -26.66 -21.63
CA ILE A 63 -20.62 -27.34 -20.51
C ILE A 63 -21.74 -27.93 -19.67
N ASP A 64 -21.73 -29.23 -19.40
CA ASP A 64 -22.83 -29.90 -18.68
C ASP A 64 -22.63 -29.90 -17.14
N ASN A 65 -21.44 -29.48 -16.67
CA ASN A 65 -21.09 -29.43 -15.25
C ASN A 65 -21.17 -27.99 -14.70
N ASP A 66 -21.92 -27.80 -13.61
CA ASP A 66 -22.17 -26.49 -13.00
C ASP A 66 -20.89 -25.86 -12.39
N ASP A 67 -19.95 -26.67 -11.89
CA ASP A 67 -18.73 -26.15 -11.27
C ASP A 67 -17.73 -25.61 -12.29
N ASP A 68 -17.73 -26.15 -13.51
CA ASP A 68 -16.88 -25.67 -14.61
C ASP A 68 -17.38 -24.35 -15.21
N CYS A 69 -18.64 -24.00 -14.91
CA CYS A 69 -19.28 -22.74 -15.28
C CYS A 69 -18.94 -21.60 -14.34
N LYS A 70 -18.48 -21.92 -13.12
CA LYS A 70 -18.14 -20.92 -12.11
C LYS A 70 -16.76 -20.32 -12.38
N LYS A 71 -16.57 -19.07 -11.96
CA LYS A 71 -15.27 -18.41 -11.89
C LYS A 71 -14.36 -19.27 -10.99
N PRO A 72 -13.07 -19.39 -11.33
CA PRO A 72 -12.13 -20.07 -10.44
C PRO A 72 -12.08 -19.33 -9.10
N VAL A 73 -11.97 -20.07 -8.00
CA VAL A 73 -11.94 -19.55 -6.62
C VAL A 73 -10.90 -18.44 -6.43
N GLU A 74 -9.80 -18.51 -7.18
CA GLU A 74 -8.73 -17.50 -7.19
C GLU A 74 -9.22 -16.12 -7.69
N VAL A 75 -10.05 -16.10 -8.74
CA VAL A 75 -10.62 -14.86 -9.31
C VAL A 75 -11.68 -14.30 -8.37
N GLN A 76 -12.58 -15.14 -7.84
CA GLN A 76 -13.55 -14.72 -6.83
C GLN A 76 -12.87 -14.15 -5.58
N THR A 77 -11.80 -14.79 -5.10
CA THR A 77 -11.04 -14.32 -3.93
C THR A 77 -10.35 -12.98 -4.20
N LYS A 78 -9.82 -12.80 -5.42
CA LYS A 78 -9.22 -11.53 -5.83
C LYS A 78 -10.26 -10.41 -5.90
N GLU A 79 -11.39 -10.64 -6.56
CA GLU A 79 -12.50 -9.68 -6.64
C GLU A 79 -13.04 -9.33 -5.25
N ASN A 80 -13.28 -10.33 -4.39
CA ASN A 80 -13.73 -10.13 -3.01
C ASN A 80 -12.70 -9.36 -2.17
N LYS A 81 -11.41 -9.63 -2.34
CA LYS A 81 -10.34 -8.88 -1.66
C LYS A 81 -10.28 -7.44 -2.14
N GLU A 82 -10.44 -7.19 -3.44
CA GLU A 82 -10.47 -5.85 -4.02
C GLU A 82 -11.68 -5.06 -3.50
N LYS A 83 -12.87 -5.67 -3.50
CA LYS A 83 -14.10 -5.07 -2.95
C LYS A 83 -13.97 -4.77 -1.46
N LEU A 84 -13.48 -5.71 -0.65
CA LEU A 84 -13.25 -5.50 0.78
C LEU A 84 -12.22 -4.40 1.04
N ASN A 85 -11.17 -4.30 0.23
CA ASN A 85 -10.19 -3.23 0.33
C ASN A 85 -10.78 -1.86 -0.03
N GLN A 86 -11.69 -1.79 -1.00
CA GLN A 86 -12.42 -0.56 -1.35
C GLN A 86 -13.35 -0.16 -0.19
N GLU A 87 -14.17 -1.07 0.31
CA GLU A 87 -15.05 -0.83 1.46
C GLU A 87 -14.26 -0.39 2.71
N PHE A 88 -13.08 -0.97 2.94
CA PHE A 88 -12.21 -0.59 4.05
C PHE A 88 -11.65 0.83 3.87
N LYS A 89 -11.25 1.20 2.66
CA LYS A 89 -10.80 2.56 2.35
C LYS A 89 -11.92 3.59 2.48
N GLU A 90 -13.14 3.26 2.07
CA GLU A 90 -14.29 4.15 2.19
C GLU A 90 -14.69 4.38 3.65
N LYS A 91 -14.78 3.30 4.44
CA LYS A 91 -15.23 3.38 5.84
C LYS A 91 -14.15 3.84 6.82
N PHE A 92 -12.88 3.53 6.54
CA PHE A 92 -11.79 3.70 7.50
C PHE A 92 -10.57 4.45 6.93
N GLY A 93 -10.60 4.86 5.65
CA GLY A 93 -9.49 5.61 5.06
C GLY A 93 -9.25 6.98 5.68
N ASN A 94 -10.25 7.55 6.37
CA ASN A 94 -10.19 8.86 7.02
C ASN A 94 -10.23 8.80 8.55
N LEU A 95 -9.79 7.70 9.16
CA LEU A 95 -9.79 7.58 10.62
C LEU A 95 -8.86 8.64 11.28
N LYS A 96 -9.28 9.14 12.44
CA LYS A 96 -8.49 10.08 13.27
C LYS A 96 -7.18 9.41 13.73
N GLU A 97 -6.14 10.22 13.92
CA GLU A 97 -4.84 9.74 14.41
C GLU A 97 -5.02 9.06 15.77
N ASN A 98 -4.42 7.87 15.93
CA ASN A 98 -4.56 6.97 17.09
C ASN A 98 -5.94 6.33 17.28
N CYS A 99 -6.77 6.28 16.23
CA CYS A 99 -8.02 5.53 16.22
C CYS A 99 -7.87 4.22 15.45
N PHE A 100 -8.51 3.16 15.93
CA PHE A 100 -8.55 1.83 15.30
C PHE A 100 -9.99 1.36 15.12
N PRO A 101 -10.36 0.84 13.94
CA PRO A 101 -11.72 0.40 13.68
C PRO A 101 -12.03 -0.89 14.44
N ARG A 102 -13.27 -1.04 14.94
CA ARG A 102 -13.70 -2.30 15.57
C ARG A 102 -14.75 -2.99 14.70
N PRO A 103 -14.65 -4.31 14.49
CA PRO A 103 -15.65 -5.06 13.72
C PRO A 103 -17.04 -4.89 14.35
N GLY A 104 -17.97 -4.30 13.61
CA GLY A 104 -19.38 -4.14 14.02
C GLY A 104 -19.70 -3.00 14.99
N LYS A 105 -18.72 -2.25 15.53
CA LYS A 105 -18.95 -1.13 16.47
C LYS A 105 -17.91 -0.02 16.33
N GLY A 106 -18.23 1.09 15.68
CA GLY A 106 -17.40 2.30 15.54
C GLY A 106 -15.87 2.10 15.59
N CYS A 107 -15.18 2.82 16.49
CA CYS A 107 -13.71 2.77 16.64
C CYS A 107 -13.25 2.97 18.09
N ARG A 108 -11.99 2.61 18.33
CA ARG A 108 -11.26 2.84 19.58
C ARG A 108 -10.16 3.85 19.33
N CYS A 109 -10.17 4.97 20.03
CA CYS A 109 -9.20 6.06 19.90
C CYS A 109 -8.38 6.23 21.17
N THR A 110 -7.07 6.40 21.04
CA THR A 110 -6.19 6.80 22.15
C THR A 110 -5.96 8.31 22.07
N GLU A 111 -6.56 9.05 23.00
CA GLU A 111 -6.48 10.51 23.09
C GLU A 111 -5.78 10.91 24.39
N LYS A 112 -5.24 12.14 24.46
CA LYS A 112 -4.68 12.66 25.71
C LYS A 112 -5.75 13.41 26.51
N ASP A 113 -5.81 13.17 27.82
CA ASP A 113 -6.68 13.92 28.73
C ASP A 113 -6.11 15.33 29.05
N GLU A 114 -6.83 16.11 29.85
CA GLU A 114 -6.43 17.46 30.27
C GLU A 114 -5.13 17.47 31.11
N ALA A 115 -4.76 16.32 31.68
CA ALA A 115 -3.52 16.12 32.44
C ALA A 115 -2.38 15.55 31.58
N GLY A 116 -2.62 15.26 30.30
CA GLY A 116 -1.64 14.74 29.35
C GLY A 116 -1.47 13.21 29.35
N ASN A 117 -2.29 12.47 30.10
CA ASN A 117 -2.27 11.00 30.11
C ASN A 117 -2.99 10.41 28.91
N GLU A 118 -2.53 9.26 28.43
CA GLU A 118 -3.16 8.54 27.32
C GLU A 118 -4.40 7.79 27.80
N VAL A 119 -5.58 8.21 27.32
CA VAL A 119 -6.88 7.62 27.63
C VAL A 119 -7.49 7.03 26.36
N THR A 120 -7.91 5.78 26.45
CA THR A 120 -8.68 5.12 25.39
C THR A 120 -10.14 5.53 25.48
N LYS A 121 -10.71 6.08 24.40
CA LYS A 121 -12.16 6.28 24.22
C LYS A 121 -12.70 5.39 23.12
N ASN A 122 -13.89 4.84 23.33
CA ASN A 122 -14.62 4.08 22.33
C ASN A 122 -15.75 4.95 21.77
N TYR A 123 -15.80 5.05 20.45
CA TYR A 123 -16.89 5.70 19.72
C TYR A 123 -17.70 4.63 19.01
N ASP A 124 -19.02 4.71 19.08
CA ASP A 124 -19.90 3.73 18.44
C ASP A 124 -20.29 4.13 17.02
N THR A 125 -20.19 5.43 16.68
CA THR A 125 -20.50 5.92 15.35
C THR A 125 -19.25 6.05 14.47
N PRO A 126 -19.32 5.68 13.18
CA PRO A 126 -18.18 5.81 12.27
C PRO A 126 -17.82 7.29 11.98
N SER A 127 -18.76 8.23 12.17
CA SER A 127 -18.55 9.66 11.94
C SER A 127 -17.63 10.30 13.00
N GLU A 128 -17.73 9.87 14.26
CA GLU A 128 -16.86 10.33 15.37
C GLU A 128 -15.42 9.83 15.24
N CYS A 129 -15.26 8.74 14.49
CA CYS A 129 -13.98 8.10 14.23
C CYS A 129 -13.19 8.78 13.12
N ASN A 130 -13.86 9.55 12.26
CA ASN A 130 -13.22 10.20 11.13
C ASN A 130 -12.54 11.48 11.58
N ALA A 131 -11.31 11.68 11.09
CA ALA A 131 -10.68 12.98 11.17
C ALA A 131 -11.59 14.01 10.48
N PRO A 132 -11.77 15.22 11.06
CA PRO A 132 -12.40 16.30 10.31
C PRO A 132 -11.62 16.46 9.00
N ALA A 133 -12.34 16.56 7.87
CA ALA A 133 -11.75 16.63 6.54
C ALA A 133 -10.57 17.61 6.57
N ARG A 134 -9.35 17.05 6.59
CA ARG A 134 -8.14 17.86 6.62
C ARG A 134 -8.19 18.66 5.34
N LYS A 135 -8.35 19.99 5.44
CA LYS A 135 -7.98 20.89 4.35
C LYS A 135 -6.65 20.37 3.84
N LYS A 136 -6.59 19.96 2.58
CA LYS A 136 -5.42 19.33 1.96
C LYS A 136 -4.17 19.97 2.54
N ARG A 137 -3.37 19.17 3.24
CA ARG A 137 -2.01 19.53 3.66
C ARG A 137 -1.20 19.65 2.36
N GLY A 138 -1.38 20.81 1.74
CA GLY A 138 -1.19 21.11 0.33
C GLY A 138 -1.43 22.60 0.02
N GLN A 139 -1.88 23.38 1.02
CA GLN A 139 -1.32 24.70 1.23
C GLN A 139 -0.28 24.57 2.35
N VAL A 140 0.99 24.45 1.96
CA VAL A 140 2.00 25.25 2.67
C VAL A 140 1.45 26.66 2.59
N GLN A 141 0.81 27.13 3.67
CA GLN A 141 0.61 28.56 3.80
C GLN A 141 2.01 29.13 3.61
N SER A 142 2.18 29.96 2.57
CA SER A 142 3.38 30.77 2.41
C SER A 142 3.40 31.76 3.55
N GLN A 143 3.73 31.24 4.72
CA GLN A 143 4.19 32.02 5.83
C GLN A 143 5.69 32.05 5.61
N ASN A 144 6.13 33.11 4.93
CA ASN A 144 7.40 33.77 5.22
C ASN A 144 7.45 34.18 6.71
N VAL A 145 7.10 33.28 7.63
CA VAL A 145 7.41 33.39 9.04
C VAL A 145 8.83 32.87 9.13
N ARG A 146 9.73 33.84 9.16
CA ARG A 146 11.15 33.65 9.38
C ARG A 146 11.30 33.05 10.79
N ASP A 147 11.24 31.73 10.87
CA ASP A 147 11.47 31.01 12.12
C ASP A 147 12.98 31.13 12.44
N PRO A 148 13.35 31.82 13.53
CA PRO A 148 14.75 32.04 13.87
C PRO A 148 15.51 30.73 14.06
N VAL A 149 14.84 29.65 14.49
CA VAL A 149 15.44 28.32 14.65
C VAL A 149 15.77 27.71 13.30
N ARG A 150 14.88 27.89 12.31
CA ARG A 150 15.11 27.38 10.95
C ARG A 150 16.22 28.14 10.24
N GLU A 151 16.28 29.46 10.40
CA GLU A 151 17.35 30.28 9.82
C GLU A 151 18.70 29.94 10.44
N GLN A 152 18.75 29.79 11.77
CA GLN A 152 19.96 29.35 12.47
C GLN A 152 20.39 27.94 12.04
N ALA A 153 19.46 27.00 11.88
CA ALA A 153 19.76 25.66 11.38
C ALA A 153 20.33 25.68 9.94
N GLN A 154 19.80 26.56 9.08
CA GLN A 154 20.31 26.73 7.72
C GLN A 154 21.71 27.34 7.71
N GLN A 155 21.99 28.31 8.57
CA GLN A 155 23.32 28.91 8.71
C GLN A 155 24.33 27.88 9.25
N ASN A 156 23.96 27.11 10.26
CA ASN A 156 24.80 26.04 10.80
C ASN A 156 25.10 24.98 9.74
N TYR A 157 24.08 24.57 8.98
CA TYR A 157 24.26 23.63 7.86
C TYR A 157 25.21 24.20 6.79
N ALA A 158 25.02 25.46 6.40
CA ALA A 158 25.90 26.12 5.43
C ALA A 158 27.36 26.21 5.92
N ALA A 159 27.57 26.45 7.22
CA ALA A 159 28.90 26.46 7.83
C ALA A 159 29.58 25.09 7.74
N VAL A 160 28.86 24.01 8.08
CA VAL A 160 29.38 22.63 7.96
C VAL A 160 29.70 22.29 6.51
N VAL A 161 28.82 22.65 5.56
CA VAL A 161 29.06 22.41 4.13
C VAL A 161 30.30 23.16 3.65
N ASN A 162 30.51 24.40 4.10
CA ASN A 162 31.70 25.18 3.75
C ASN A 162 32.98 24.57 4.35
N GLU A 163 32.93 24.10 5.59
CA GLU A 163 34.05 23.39 6.23
C GLU A 163 34.39 22.11 5.46
N LEU A 164 33.38 21.33 5.06
CA LEU A 164 33.58 20.13 4.25
C LEU A 164 34.19 20.51 2.90
N LYS A 165 33.63 21.48 2.18
CA LYS A 165 34.19 21.96 0.90
C LYS A 165 35.65 22.36 1.03
N GLN A 166 36.04 23.02 2.12
CA GLN A 166 37.44 23.38 2.37
C GLN A 166 38.33 22.17 2.66
N LYS A 167 37.84 21.18 3.41
CA LYS A 167 38.57 19.93 3.69
C LYS A 167 38.76 19.05 2.45
N PHE A 168 37.80 19.07 1.53
CA PHE A 168 37.87 18.36 0.26
C PHE A 168 38.52 19.19 -0.87
N ALA A 169 38.71 20.50 -0.67
CA ALA A 169 39.27 21.38 -1.69
C ALA A 169 40.70 20.98 -2.07
N GLY A 170 40.87 20.67 -3.37
CA GLY A 170 42.17 20.33 -3.96
C GLY A 170 42.68 18.94 -3.58
N LEU A 171 41.87 18.09 -2.95
CA LEU A 171 42.20 16.69 -2.67
C LEU A 171 42.20 15.88 -3.98
N ARG A 172 43.04 14.85 -4.10
CA ARG A 172 43.03 14.01 -5.31
C ARG A 172 41.70 13.26 -5.41
N GLU A 173 41.03 13.36 -6.57
CA GLU A 173 39.75 12.71 -6.86
C GLU A 173 39.94 11.62 -7.93
N GLY A 174 39.18 10.52 -7.84
CA GLY A 174 39.25 9.41 -8.79
C GLY A 174 39.88 8.12 -8.25
N SER A 175 40.46 7.28 -9.12
CA SER A 175 41.00 5.95 -8.76
C SER A 175 42.26 5.98 -7.89
N LEU A 176 42.93 7.14 -7.82
CA LEU A 176 44.04 7.46 -6.91
C LEU A 176 43.60 8.53 -5.90
N GLY A 177 42.36 8.39 -5.41
CA GLY A 177 41.71 9.38 -4.54
C GLY A 177 42.34 9.46 -3.15
N CYS A 178 42.34 10.66 -2.58
CA CYS A 178 42.77 10.95 -1.22
C CYS A 178 41.55 11.28 -0.34
N TYR A 179 41.57 10.82 0.91
CA TYR A 179 40.50 11.00 1.89
C TYR A 179 40.99 11.81 3.09
N PRO A 180 40.28 12.88 3.50
CA PRO A 180 40.73 13.75 4.58
C PRO A 180 40.62 13.05 5.93
N ARG A 181 41.62 13.25 6.80
CA ARG A 181 41.68 12.70 8.16
C ARG A 181 41.93 13.84 9.16
N PRO A 182 41.67 13.64 10.46
CA PRO A 182 41.99 14.64 11.48
C PRO A 182 43.48 15.04 11.55
N ARG A 183 44.38 14.18 11.03
CA ARG A 183 45.81 14.47 10.85
C ARG A 183 46.24 13.96 9.47
N GLY A 184 46.31 14.85 8.49
CA GLY A 184 46.70 14.52 7.12
C GLY A 184 45.60 13.83 6.31
N CYS A 185 45.97 12.82 5.52
CA CYS A 185 45.04 12.09 4.66
C CYS A 185 45.45 10.64 4.41
N LEU A 186 44.52 9.88 3.82
CA LEU A 186 44.75 8.55 3.30
C LEU A 186 44.54 8.56 1.78
N CYS A 187 45.57 8.28 0.99
CA CYS A 187 45.47 8.24 -0.46
C CYS A 187 45.61 6.82 -0.98
N VAL A 188 44.84 6.51 -2.03
CA VAL A 188 45.05 5.29 -2.82
C VAL A 188 46.22 5.54 -3.76
N THR A 189 47.26 4.70 -3.69
CA THR A 189 48.47 4.80 -4.53
C THR A 189 48.49 3.79 -5.67
N GLY A 190 47.63 2.77 -5.62
CA GLY A 190 47.50 1.76 -6.67
C GLY A 190 46.51 0.67 -6.29
N LYS A 191 46.41 -0.36 -7.13
CA LYS A 191 45.69 -1.61 -6.82
C LYS A 191 46.67 -2.77 -6.87
N ASP A 192 46.56 -3.70 -5.93
CA ASP A 192 47.30 -4.97 -5.93
C ASP A 192 46.86 -5.86 -7.11
N HIS A 193 47.59 -6.94 -7.36
CA HIS A 193 47.25 -7.96 -8.36
C HIS A 193 45.84 -8.57 -8.16
N ASP A 194 45.35 -8.59 -6.91
CA ASP A 194 43.99 -9.01 -6.54
C ASP A 194 42.94 -7.89 -6.69
N GLY A 195 43.30 -6.72 -7.22
CA GLY A 195 42.43 -5.56 -7.39
C GLY A 195 42.13 -4.77 -6.10
N ARG A 196 42.74 -5.13 -4.97
CA ARG A 196 42.60 -4.42 -3.69
C ARG A 196 43.35 -3.10 -3.72
N GLU A 197 42.79 -2.06 -3.10
CA GLU A 197 43.40 -0.73 -3.08
C GLU A 197 44.57 -0.66 -2.11
N ILE A 198 45.74 -0.28 -2.62
CA ILE A 198 46.92 0.03 -1.83
C ILE A 198 46.77 1.48 -1.35
N THR A 199 46.82 1.68 -0.04
CA THR A 199 46.64 3.00 0.56
C THR A 199 47.88 3.47 1.31
N GLN A 200 48.22 4.74 1.18
CA GLN A 200 49.30 5.40 1.89
C GLN A 200 48.77 6.56 2.73
N ARG A 201 49.30 6.70 3.96
CA ARG A 201 48.95 7.78 4.87
C ARG A 201 49.96 8.90 4.76
N TYR A 202 49.48 10.12 4.58
CA TYR A 202 50.27 11.34 4.68
C TYR A 202 49.86 12.09 5.93
N MET A 203 50.84 12.70 6.61
CA MET A 203 50.61 13.45 7.86
C MET A 203 50.38 14.94 7.62
N LYS A 204 50.72 15.43 6.42
CA LYS A 204 50.54 16.83 6.01
C LYS A 204 49.44 16.93 4.96
N ASP A 205 48.54 17.89 5.14
CA ASP A 205 47.44 18.14 4.20
C ASP A 205 47.94 18.62 2.82
N SER A 206 49.15 19.18 2.73
CA SER A 206 49.78 19.57 1.46
C SER A 206 50.06 18.39 0.54
N ASP A 207 50.46 17.26 1.12
CA ASP A 207 50.92 16.08 0.37
C ASP A 207 49.73 15.31 -0.24
N CYS A 208 48.55 15.55 0.33
CA CYS A 208 47.25 15.03 -0.05
C CYS A 208 46.60 15.80 -1.19
N LYS A 209 47.05 17.04 -1.42
CA LYS A 209 46.47 17.95 -2.39
C LYS A 209 47.14 17.79 -3.74
N CYS A 210 46.39 18.10 -4.79
CA CYS A 210 46.89 18.06 -6.15
C CYS A 210 47.93 19.16 -6.38
N ALA A 211 49.19 18.76 -6.55
CA ALA A 211 50.22 19.61 -7.12
C ALA A 211 50.26 19.43 -8.65
N ALA A 212 50.59 20.49 -9.40
CA ALA A 212 50.72 20.43 -10.85
C ALA A 212 51.71 19.32 -11.24
N GLY A 213 51.24 18.37 -12.06
CA GLY A 213 52.04 17.22 -12.52
C GLY A 213 52.04 15.98 -11.61
N SER A 214 51.23 15.94 -10.54
CA SER A 214 51.10 14.74 -9.70
C SER A 214 50.20 13.66 -10.32
N PRO A 215 50.53 12.36 -10.20
CA PRO A 215 49.68 11.26 -10.67
C PRO A 215 48.31 11.27 -9.99
N GLY A 216 47.24 11.20 -10.78
CA GLY A 216 45.85 11.18 -10.30
C GLY A 216 45.21 12.55 -10.08
N CYS A 217 45.87 13.63 -10.50
CA CYS A 217 45.30 14.98 -10.53
C CYS A 217 44.92 15.36 -11.95
N PRO A 218 43.83 16.12 -12.16
CA PRO A 218 43.54 16.65 -13.49
C PRO A 218 44.75 17.48 -13.92
N ALA A 219 45.33 17.15 -15.08
CA ALA A 219 46.29 18.04 -15.72
C ALA A 219 45.62 19.41 -15.80
N ALA A 220 46.28 20.46 -15.31
CA ALA A 220 45.76 21.81 -15.40
C ALA A 220 45.30 22.01 -16.85
N ALA A 221 43.99 22.14 -17.06
CA ALA A 221 43.44 22.41 -18.37
C ALA A 221 44.04 23.75 -18.81
N ALA A 222 44.87 23.68 -19.86
CA ALA A 222 45.37 24.84 -20.56
C ALA A 222 44.22 25.61 -21.20
#